data_AF-I4HXV5-F1
#
_entry.id   AF-I4HXV5-F1
#
_cell.length_a   1.000
_cell.length_b   1.000
_cell.length_c   1.000
_cell.angle_alpha   90.00
_cell.angle_beta   90.00
_cell.angle_gamma   90.00
#
_symmetry.space_group_name_H-M   'P 1'
#
loop_
_entity.id
_entity.type
_entity.pdbx_description
1 polymer ?
#
loop_
_entity_poly.entity_id
_entity_poly.type
_entity_poly.pdbx_seq_one_letter_code
_entity_poly.pdbx_strand_id
1 'polypeptide(L)'
;MIAIFINIFSWIIKLWLNYDEDLEHCLLTKDSQTSTSCCPKCGSYHTIKNGSTHNGKPKRQCKECGRHFVINPTNKTVSDETKQLIDKLLLERISALGELLCK
;
A
#
# COMPACT_ATOMS: atom_id res chain seq x y z
N MET A 1 0.18 -29.30 -43.43
CA MET A 1 1.30 -28.82 -42.61
C MET A 1 1.09 -27.39 -42.10
N ILE A 2 0.75 -26.42 -42.95
CA ILE A 2 0.52 -24.99 -42.58
C ILE A 2 -0.53 -24.81 -41.45
N ALA A 3 -1.64 -25.54 -41.49
CA ALA A 3 -2.71 -25.45 -40.48
C ALA A 3 -2.28 -25.89 -39.06
N ILE A 4 -1.25 -26.74 -38.96
CA ILE A 4 -0.68 -27.18 -37.68
C ILE A 4 0.17 -26.05 -37.08
N PHE A 5 0.97 -25.38 -37.91
CA PHE A 5 1.76 -24.22 -37.49
C PHE A 5 0.88 -23.06 -37.03
N ILE A 6 -0.24 -22.78 -37.71
CA ILE A 6 -1.19 -21.72 -37.28
C ILE A 6 -1.80 -22.06 -35.91
N ASN A 7 -2.17 -23.32 -35.68
CA ASN A 7 -2.71 -23.75 -34.37
C ASN A 7 -1.67 -23.66 -33.26
N ILE A 8 -0.44 -24.10 -33.52
CA ILE A 8 0.66 -24.03 -32.56
C ILE A 8 1.01 -22.57 -32.26
N PHE A 9 1.13 -21.73 -33.28
CA PHE A 9 1.45 -20.31 -33.12
C PHE A 9 0.31 -19.56 -32.40
N SER A 10 -0.95 -19.88 -32.70
CA SER A 10 -2.11 -19.34 -31.97
C SER A 10 -2.13 -19.75 -30.50
N TRP A 11 -1.74 -21.00 -30.19
CA TRP A 11 -1.62 -21.47 -28.80
C TRP A 11 -0.46 -20.81 -28.06
N ILE A 12 0.68 -20.63 -28.72
CA ILE A 12 1.84 -19.91 -28.17
C ILE A 12 1.50 -18.43 -27.94
N ILE A 13 0.80 -17.77 -28.86
CA ILE A 13 0.33 -16.39 -28.67
C ILE A 13 -0.65 -16.31 -27.49
N LYS A 14 -1.57 -17.28 -27.35
CA LYS A 14 -2.47 -17.34 -26.17
C LYS A 14 -1.71 -17.57 -24.86
N LEU A 15 -0.64 -18.35 -24.89
CA LEU A 15 0.23 -18.59 -23.74
C LEU A 15 1.01 -17.32 -23.35
N TRP A 16 1.47 -16.56 -24.35
CA TRP A 16 2.19 -15.30 -24.15
C TRP A 16 1.26 -14.18 -23.67
N LEU A 17 0.03 -14.08 -24.20
CA LEU A 17 -0.97 -13.09 -23.79
C LEU A 17 -1.62 -13.35 -22.42
N ASN A 18 -1.53 -14.58 -21.89
CA ASN A 18 -2.02 -14.90 -20.53
C ASN A 18 -0.96 -14.73 -19.44
N TYR A 19 0.27 -14.34 -19.78
CA TYR A 19 1.39 -14.26 -18.83
C TYR A 19 1.64 -12.84 -18.28
N ASP A 20 0.77 -11.87 -18.59
CA ASP A 20 1.01 -10.45 -18.26
C ASP A 20 0.19 -9.91 -17.07
N GLU A 21 -0.55 -10.75 -16.33
CA GLU A 21 -1.48 -10.28 -15.29
C GLU A 21 -1.03 -10.48 -13.83
N ASP A 22 0.27 -10.64 -13.55
CA ASP A 22 0.78 -10.76 -12.17
C ASP A 22 1.66 -9.57 -11.71
N LEU A 23 2.06 -8.67 -12.63
CA LEU A 23 3.06 -7.64 -12.35
C LEU A 23 2.50 -6.21 -12.19
N GLU A 24 1.29 -5.91 -12.70
CA GLU A 24 0.74 -4.54 -12.65
C GLU A 24 0.00 -4.18 -11.36
N HIS A 25 -0.33 -5.14 -10.48
CA HIS A 25 -1.26 -4.87 -9.36
C HIS A 25 -0.66 -4.05 -8.18
N CYS A 26 0.58 -3.57 -8.27
CA CYS A 26 1.16 -2.70 -7.23
C CYS A 26 1.47 -1.26 -7.68
N LEU A 27 1.51 -0.96 -8.98
CA LEU A 27 2.05 0.32 -9.47
C LEU A 27 1.02 1.43 -9.66
N LEU A 28 -0.28 1.13 -9.62
CA LEU A 28 -1.34 2.11 -9.93
C LEU A 28 -2.20 2.57 -8.75
N THR A 29 -1.95 2.13 -7.52
CA THR A 29 -2.73 2.61 -6.36
C THR A 29 -1.85 3.41 -5.40
N LYS A 30 -1.31 4.53 -5.86
CA LYS A 30 -0.81 5.56 -4.93
C LYS A 30 -1.95 6.34 -4.28
N ASP A 31 -3.17 6.22 -4.77
CA ASP A 31 -4.25 7.11 -4.37
C ASP A 31 -5.46 6.28 -3.92
N SER A 32 -5.74 6.36 -2.62
CA SER A 32 -7.06 6.13 -2.01
C SER A 32 -7.68 4.72 -2.10
N GLN A 33 -7.51 3.98 -1.01
CA GLN A 33 -8.41 2.91 -0.54
C GLN A 33 -8.61 1.72 -1.48
N THR A 34 -7.58 0.91 -1.62
CA THR A 34 -7.65 -0.38 -2.31
C THR A 34 -7.21 -1.49 -1.36
N SER A 35 -7.87 -2.64 -1.47
CA SER A 35 -7.62 -3.87 -0.73
C SER A 35 -6.27 -4.47 -1.11
N THR A 36 -5.20 -3.80 -0.69
CA THR A 36 -3.84 -4.15 -1.06
C THR A 36 -3.36 -5.30 -0.18
N SER A 37 -3.29 -6.50 -0.78
CA SER A 37 -2.73 -7.71 -0.18
C SER A 37 -1.19 -7.67 -0.07
N CYS A 38 -0.55 -6.72 -0.75
CA CYS A 38 0.89 -6.53 -0.74
C CYS A 38 1.36 -5.60 0.39
N CYS A 39 2.64 -5.68 0.73
CA CYS A 39 3.22 -4.86 1.77
C CYS A 39 3.41 -3.41 1.30
N PRO A 40 2.85 -2.39 1.99
CA PRO A 40 2.98 -0.99 1.57
C PRO A 40 4.40 -0.43 1.68
N LYS A 41 5.33 -1.13 2.36
CA LYS A 41 6.72 -0.68 2.51
C LYS A 41 7.65 -1.22 1.42
N CYS A 42 7.46 -2.47 1.01
CA CYS A 42 8.38 -3.17 0.11
C CYS A 42 7.71 -3.78 -1.12
N GLY A 43 6.39 -3.68 -1.26
CA GLY A 43 5.63 -4.26 -2.37
C GLY A 43 5.47 -5.79 -2.33
N SER A 44 6.14 -6.50 -1.42
CA SER A 44 6.07 -7.96 -1.35
C SER A 44 4.66 -8.49 -1.07
N TYR A 45 4.24 -9.53 -1.80
CA TYR A 45 2.99 -10.27 -1.58
C TYR A 45 3.06 -11.29 -0.45
N HIS A 46 4.27 -11.57 0.07
CA HIS A 46 4.49 -12.54 1.14
C HIS A 46 4.04 -11.98 2.49
N THR A 47 2.72 -12.01 2.72
CA THR A 47 2.09 -11.45 3.93
C THR A 47 1.26 -12.51 4.64
N ILE A 48 1.41 -12.60 5.96
CA ILE A 48 0.67 -13.53 6.82
C ILE A 48 -0.33 -12.76 7.70
N LYS A 49 -1.45 -13.38 8.06
CA LYS A 49 -2.38 -12.81 9.06
C LYS A 49 -1.75 -12.94 10.45
N ASN A 50 -1.62 -11.84 11.18
CA ASN A 50 -1.06 -11.78 12.53
C ASN A 50 -2.08 -11.17 13.51
N GLY A 51 -3.14 -11.94 13.82
CA GLY A 51 -4.20 -11.54 14.74
C GLY A 51 -5.17 -10.49 14.17
N SER A 52 -5.84 -9.77 15.06
CA SER A 52 -6.80 -8.71 14.74
C SER A 52 -6.60 -7.46 15.61
N THR A 53 -7.15 -6.34 15.17
CA THR A 53 -7.33 -5.15 16.02
C THR A 53 -8.50 -5.38 16.97
N HIS A 54 -8.61 -4.54 18.01
CA HIS A 54 -9.77 -4.52 18.91
C HIS A 54 -11.10 -4.39 18.14
N ASN A 55 -11.10 -3.67 17.01
CA ASN A 55 -12.27 -3.48 16.14
C ASN A 55 -12.48 -4.66 15.16
N GLY A 56 -11.85 -5.81 15.40
CA GLY A 56 -11.99 -7.03 14.60
C GLY A 56 -11.30 -7.02 13.23
N LYS A 57 -10.56 -5.97 12.86
CA LYS A 57 -9.89 -5.90 11.55
C LYS A 57 -8.65 -6.80 11.53
N PRO A 58 -8.43 -7.60 10.48
CA PRO A 58 -7.26 -8.48 10.41
C PRO A 58 -5.98 -7.67 10.29
N LYS A 59 -5.01 -7.97 11.15
CA LYS A 59 -3.64 -7.47 11.03
C LYS A 59 -2.86 -8.43 10.13
N ARG A 60 -1.99 -7.89 9.29
CA ARG A 60 -1.06 -8.64 8.43
C ARG A 60 0.37 -8.29 8.80
N GLN A 61 1.28 -9.23 8.63
CA GLN A 61 2.72 -9.01 8.74
C GLN A 61 3.41 -9.46 7.46
N CYS A 62 4.25 -8.61 6.89
CA CYS A 62 5.12 -8.98 5.77
C CYS A 62 6.26 -9.86 6.27
N LYS A 63 6.53 -10.97 5.57
CA LYS A 63 7.65 -11.87 5.88
C LYS A 63 8.99 -11.32 5.43
N GLU A 64 9.00 -10.50 4.39
CA GLU A 64 10.23 -9.95 3.82
C GLU A 64 10.80 -8.80 4.67
N CYS A 65 9.96 -7.81 5.00
CA CYS A 65 10.41 -6.62 5.74
C CYS A 65 9.95 -6.59 7.21
N GLY A 66 9.20 -7.60 7.67
CA GLY A 66 8.68 -7.68 9.03
C GLY A 66 7.56 -6.69 9.38
N ARG A 67 7.14 -5.82 8.44
CA ARG A 67 6.18 -4.74 8.72
C ARG A 67 4.78 -5.29 9.01
N HIS A 68 4.16 -4.77 10.05
CA HIS A 68 2.76 -4.97 10.38
C HIS A 68 1.88 -3.90 9.71
N PHE A 69 0.74 -4.30 9.15
CA PHE A 69 -0.23 -3.39 8.55
C PHE A 69 -1.65 -3.97 8.63
N VAL A 70 -2.66 -3.15 8.40
CA VAL A 70 -4.08 -3.53 8.40
C VAL A 70 -4.62 -3.34 6.99
N ILE A 71 -5.38 -4.31 6.48
CA ILE A 71 -6.03 -4.19 5.18
C ILE A 71 -7.24 -3.27 5.34
N ASN A 72 -7.42 -2.32 4.40
CA ASN A 72 -8.51 -1.34 4.38
C ASN A 72 -8.60 -0.53 5.68
N PRO A 73 -7.61 0.34 5.96
CA PRO A 73 -7.67 1.22 7.12
C PRO A 73 -8.92 2.11 7.02
N THR A 74 -9.76 2.08 8.06
CA THR A 74 -10.99 2.88 8.11
C THR A 74 -10.73 4.34 8.52
N ASN A 75 -9.57 4.62 9.11
CA ASN A 75 -9.18 5.99 9.47
C ASN A 75 -8.77 6.74 8.21
N LYS A 76 -9.34 7.93 8.02
CA LYS A 76 -8.99 8.85 6.95
C LYS A 76 -7.49 9.15 7.01
N THR A 77 -6.78 8.89 5.93
CA THR A 77 -5.40 9.37 5.78
C THR A 77 -5.46 10.89 5.79
N VAL A 78 -4.81 11.51 6.79
CA VAL A 78 -4.63 12.95 6.82
C VAL A 78 -3.73 13.34 5.67
N SER A 79 -4.16 14.31 4.85
CA SER A 79 -3.38 14.78 3.71
C SER A 79 -2.06 15.40 4.19
N ASP A 80 -1.03 15.36 3.35
CA ASP A 80 0.28 15.86 3.75
C ASP A 80 0.26 17.39 3.98
N GLU A 81 -0.61 18.12 3.27
CA GLU A 81 -0.84 19.54 3.48
C GLU A 81 -1.44 19.81 4.87
N THR A 82 -2.37 18.96 5.30
CA THR A 82 -2.98 19.07 6.64
C THR A 82 -1.95 18.77 7.72
N LYS A 83 -1.04 17.81 7.50
CA LYS A 83 0.07 17.52 8.43
C LYS A 83 1.02 18.72 8.55
N GLN A 84 1.42 19.31 7.43
CA GLN A 84 2.29 20.49 7.42
C GLN A 84 1.66 21.68 8.14
N LEU A 85 0.35 21.88 7.97
CA LEU A 85 -0.38 22.91 8.71
C LEU A 85 -0.37 22.63 10.22
N ILE A 86 -0.61 21.39 10.63
CA ILE A 86 -0.54 21.00 12.05
C ILE A 86 0.86 21.26 12.61
N ASP A 87 1.92 20.87 11.90
CA ASP A 87 3.30 21.08 12.34
C ASP A 87 3.63 22.57 12.52
N LYS A 88 3.18 23.41 11.59
CA LYS A 88 3.36 24.87 11.68
C LYS A 88 2.64 25.46 12.91
N LEU A 89 1.39 25.09 13.13
CA LEU A 89 0.60 25.57 14.27
C LEU A 89 1.18 25.09 15.61
N LEU A 90 1.71 23.86 15.66
CA LEU A 90 2.40 23.35 16.85
C LEU A 90 3.68 24.13 17.14
N LEU A 91 4.48 24.46 16.13
CA LEU A 91 5.69 25.26 16.28
C LEU A 91 5.38 26.67 16.80
N GLU A 92 4.35 27.33 16.27
CA GLU A 92 3.90 28.64 16.76
C GLU A 92 3.49 28.58 18.23
N ARG A 93 2.74 27.54 18.64
CA ARG A 93 2.31 27.35 20.03
C ARG A 93 3.48 27.10 20.98
N ILE A 94 4.44 26.28 20.57
CA ILE A 94 5.65 26.00 21.38
C ILE A 94 6.46 27.29 21.54
N SER A 95 6.60 28.08 20.47
CA SER A 95 7.32 29.36 20.51
C SER A 95 6.66 30.36 21.46
N ALA A 96 5.33 30.47 21.42
CA ALA A 96 4.57 31.33 22.31
C ALA A 96 4.67 30.90 23.80
N LEU A 97 4.71 29.59 24.07
CA LEU A 97 4.91 29.08 25.43
C LEU A 97 6.34 29.30 25.93
N GLY A 98 7.34 29.18 25.05
CA GLY A 98 8.74 29.48 25.39
C GLY A 98 8.94 30.94 25.80
N GLU A 99 8.24 31.87 25.14
CA GLU A 99 8.29 33.30 25.49
C GLU A 99 7.61 33.61 26.83
N LEU A 100 6.54 32.89 27.19
CA LEU A 100 5.85 33.01 28.48
C LEU A 100 6.61 32.35 29.65
N LEU A 101 7.46 31.35 29.38
CA LEU A 101 8.26 30.65 30.40
C LEU A 101 9.62 31.33 30.68
N CYS A 102 10.09 32.20 29.79
CA CYS A 102 11.35 32.95 29.94
C CYS A 102 11.16 34.37 30.52
N LYS A 103 9.99 34.67 31.08
CA LYS A 103 9.64 35.98 31.67
C LYS A 103 9.29 35.81 33.14
#